data_AF-A0A6A2FRI7-F1
#
_entry.id   AF-A0A6A2FRI7-F1
#
_cell.length_a   1.000
_cell.length_b   1.000
_cell.length_c   1.000
_cell.angle_alpha   90.00
_cell.angle_beta   90.00
_cell.angle_gamma   90.00
#
_symmetry.space_group_name_H-M   'P 1'
#
loop_
_entity.id
_entity.type
_entity.pdbx_description
1 polymer ?
#
loop_
_entity_poly.entity_id
_entity_poly.type
_entity_poly.pdbx_seq_one_letter_code
_entity_poly.pdbx_strand_id
1 'polypeptide(L)'
;MNKSIILLILFLLSVELVKAHNGHSHSDTSSVTLPVGINEFPTLHPLIVHFPIALLIAASLLQFFSLRKKQKELHVIIVFLTVCGTAGGFLASYNFHPHTVALSPVASDLLKKHELYATITIWLAGGAALLKIFSLYRKKKGMEIITTLLLLASAVTISITGHHGAELVHKFGIGPKGNYLENHNP
;
A
#
# COMPACT_ATOMS: atom_id res chain seq x y z
N MET A 1 -11.71 32.06 -24.75
CA MET A 1 -10.61 31.87 -23.78
C MET A 1 -10.50 30.37 -23.47
N ASN A 2 -9.31 29.77 -23.64
CA ASN A 2 -9.13 28.31 -23.56
C ASN A 2 -9.27 27.82 -22.11
N LYS A 3 -9.96 26.69 -21.86
CA LYS A 3 -10.26 26.19 -20.49
C LYS A 3 -8.98 25.99 -19.64
N SER A 4 -7.88 25.62 -20.29
CA SER A 4 -6.57 25.45 -19.64
C SER A 4 -5.96 26.78 -19.15
N ILE A 5 -6.26 27.90 -19.82
CA ILE A 5 -5.78 29.23 -19.43
C ILE A 5 -6.56 29.72 -18.20
N ILE A 6 -7.86 29.43 -18.13
CA ILE A 6 -8.71 29.77 -16.98
C ILE A 6 -8.25 29.00 -15.73
N LEU A 7 -7.90 27.71 -15.88
CA LEU A 7 -7.38 26.90 -14.77
C LEU A 7 -6.03 27.41 -14.24
N LEU A 8 -5.15 27.83 -15.14
CA LEU A 8 -3.84 28.39 -14.77
C LEU A 8 -3.99 29.73 -14.03
N ILE A 9 -4.90 30.60 -14.48
CA ILE A 9 -5.18 31.88 -13.83
C ILE A 9 -5.81 31.66 -12.45
N LEU A 10 -6.76 30.72 -12.31
CA LEU A 10 -7.34 30.35 -11.00
C LEU A 10 -6.29 29.78 -10.05
N PHE A 11 -5.38 28.94 -10.55
CA PHE A 11 -4.28 28.39 -9.76
C PHE A 11 -3.33 29.51 -9.29
N LEU A 12 -2.94 30.43 -10.17
CA LEU A 12 -2.07 31.57 -9.80
C LEU A 12 -2.74 32.54 -8.81
N LEU A 13 -4.04 32.82 -8.97
CA LEU A 13 -4.81 33.64 -8.02
C LEU A 13 -4.91 32.96 -6.64
N SER A 14 -5.03 31.63 -6.59
CA SER A 14 -5.06 30.90 -5.32
C SER A 14 -3.74 30.99 -4.56
N VAL A 15 -2.61 31.03 -5.26
CA VAL A 15 -1.27 31.15 -4.66
C VAL A 15 -1.02 32.55 -4.09
N GLU A 16 -1.46 33.61 -4.80
CA GLU A 16 -1.32 34.99 -4.31
C GLU A 16 -2.27 35.30 -3.14
N LEU A 17 -3.49 34.73 -3.14
CA LEU A 17 -4.43 34.90 -2.02
C LEU A 17 -3.89 34.30 -0.71
N VAL A 18 -3.18 33.17 -0.82
CA VAL A 18 -2.50 32.53 0.32
C VAL A 18 -1.33 33.39 0.83
N LYS A 19 -0.68 34.16 -0.04
CA LYS A 19 0.43 35.04 0.31
C LYS A 19 -0.02 36.32 1.02
N ALA A 20 -1.19 36.85 0.64
CA ALA A 20 -1.75 38.09 1.20
C ALA A 20 -2.28 37.96 2.64
N HIS A 21 -2.55 36.74 3.12
CA HIS A 21 -3.10 36.51 4.48
C HIS A 21 -2.03 36.39 5.59
N ASN A 22 -0.74 36.39 5.26
CA ASN A 22 0.34 36.14 6.24
C ASN A 22 0.99 37.41 6.84
N GLY A 23 0.28 38.54 6.80
CA GLY A 23 0.82 39.86 7.15
C GLY A 23 0.49 40.42 8.54
N HIS A 24 0.20 39.61 9.57
CA HIS A 24 -0.01 40.14 10.93
C HIS A 24 0.73 39.30 11.99
N SER A 25 1.70 39.94 12.63
CA SER A 25 2.48 39.41 13.75
C SER A 25 1.75 39.66 15.08
N HIS A 26 1.39 38.59 15.76
CA HIS A 26 1.20 38.59 17.22
C HIS A 26 2.02 37.44 17.82
N SER A 27 2.92 37.81 18.73
CA SER A 27 3.60 36.92 19.65
C SER A 27 2.59 36.41 20.68
N ASP A 28 2.38 35.09 20.75
CA ASP A 28 2.25 34.31 21.99
C ASP A 28 2.09 32.81 21.69
N THR A 29 2.93 31.98 22.32
CA THR A 29 2.94 30.50 22.38
C THR A 29 3.07 29.72 21.06
N SER A 30 4.32 29.57 20.60
CA SER A 30 4.68 28.75 19.44
C SER A 30 4.94 27.28 19.81
N SER A 31 4.03 26.40 19.39
CA SER A 31 4.40 25.12 18.76
C SER A 31 3.32 24.64 17.80
N VAL A 32 2.88 25.52 16.89
CA VAL A 32 2.23 25.05 15.66
C VAL A 32 3.30 24.38 14.82
N THR A 33 3.45 23.07 15.00
CA THR A 33 4.39 22.24 14.25
C THR A 33 3.99 22.26 12.77
N LEU A 34 4.97 22.57 11.92
CA LEU A 34 4.95 22.46 10.46
C LEU A 34 4.41 21.07 10.01
N PRO A 35 4.01 20.89 8.74
CA PRO A 35 3.65 19.56 8.24
C PRO A 35 4.77 18.56 8.56
N VAL A 36 4.42 17.54 9.34
CA VAL A 36 5.29 16.43 9.77
C VAL A 36 5.99 15.86 8.54
N GLY A 37 7.32 15.96 8.50
CA GLY A 37 8.12 15.43 7.40
C GLY A 37 8.14 13.89 7.41
N ILE A 38 8.37 13.26 6.26
CA ILE A 38 8.49 11.78 6.16
C ILE A 38 9.58 11.18 7.07
N ASN A 39 10.57 11.99 7.47
CA ASN A 39 11.68 11.60 8.32
C ASN A 39 11.30 11.50 9.81
N GLU A 40 10.13 12.00 10.21
CA GLU A 40 9.65 11.93 11.59
C GLU A 40 8.96 10.60 11.91
N PHE A 41 8.68 9.77 10.90
CA PHE A 41 8.10 8.44 11.10
C PHE A 41 9.21 7.40 11.35
N PRO A 42 9.18 6.66 12.47
CA PRO A 42 10.17 5.62 12.78
C PRO A 42 10.24 4.49 11.73
N THR A 43 9.17 4.31 10.97
CA THR A 43 9.11 3.36 9.87
C THR A 43 8.16 3.83 8.78
N LEU A 44 8.57 3.66 7.53
CA LEU A 44 7.72 3.89 6.37
C LEU A 44 6.87 2.66 6.01
N HIS A 45 7.06 1.53 6.72
CA HIS A 45 6.37 0.28 6.42
C HIS A 45 4.85 0.44 6.33
N PRO A 46 4.16 1.07 7.32
CA PRO A 46 2.72 1.29 7.23
C PRO A 46 2.33 2.11 5.99
N LEU A 47 3.09 3.14 5.63
CA LEU A 47 2.77 3.97 4.46
C LEU A 47 2.77 3.14 3.17
N ILE A 48 3.69 2.19 3.04
CA ILE A 48 3.88 1.41 1.82
C ILE A 48 2.93 0.23 1.75
N VAL A 49 2.65 -0.47 2.86
CA VAL A 49 1.79 -1.69 2.86
C VAL A 49 0.32 -1.43 2.55
N HIS A 50 -0.20 -0.23 2.82
CA HIS A 50 -1.62 0.06 2.53
C HIS A 50 -1.91 0.01 1.03
N PHE A 51 -0.95 0.38 0.18
CA PHE A 51 -1.14 0.33 -1.27
C PHE A 51 -1.31 -1.11 -1.77
N PRO A 52 -0.40 -2.07 -1.51
CA PRO A 52 -0.59 -3.49 -1.83
C PRO A 52 -1.91 -4.08 -1.34
N ILE A 53 -2.31 -3.76 -0.09
CA ILE A 53 -3.57 -4.26 0.48
C ILE A 53 -4.75 -3.84 -0.39
N ALA A 54 -4.89 -2.53 -0.66
CA ALA A 54 -5.99 -2.01 -1.46
C ALA A 54 -5.94 -2.52 -2.91
N LEU A 55 -4.75 -2.49 -3.54
CA LEU A 55 -4.57 -2.85 -4.95
C LEU A 55 -4.85 -4.34 -5.20
N LEU A 56 -4.36 -5.25 -4.35
CA LEU A 56 -4.54 -6.69 -4.54
C LEU A 56 -5.98 -7.13 -4.25
N ILE A 57 -6.65 -6.53 -3.26
CA ILE A 57 -8.07 -6.77 -3.02
C ILE A 57 -8.90 -6.28 -4.21
N ALA A 58 -8.64 -5.07 -4.71
CA ALA A 58 -9.33 -4.53 -5.89
C ALA A 58 -9.07 -5.39 -7.15
N ALA A 59 -7.82 -5.80 -7.39
CA ALA A 59 -7.45 -6.69 -8.49
C ALA A 59 -8.22 -8.02 -8.42
N SER A 60 -8.32 -8.60 -7.22
CA SER A 60 -9.03 -9.85 -6.98
C SER A 60 -10.51 -9.76 -7.31
N LEU A 61 -11.20 -8.71 -6.83
CA LEU A 61 -12.61 -8.47 -7.14
C LEU A 61 -12.84 -8.24 -8.64
N LEU A 62 -12.05 -7.36 -9.26
CA LEU A 62 -12.16 -7.10 -10.69
C LEU A 62 -11.88 -8.35 -11.53
N GLN A 63 -10.87 -9.14 -11.15
CA GLN A 63 -10.57 -10.41 -11.80
C GLN A 63 -11.75 -11.38 -11.72
N PHE A 64 -12.35 -11.54 -10.55
CA PHE A 64 -13.53 -12.39 -10.38
C PHE A 64 -14.69 -11.96 -11.30
N PHE A 65 -14.98 -10.67 -11.40
CA PHE A 65 -16.01 -10.17 -12.31
C PHE A 65 -15.63 -10.24 -13.79
N SER A 66 -14.33 -10.17 -14.12
CA SER A 66 -13.85 -10.28 -15.50
C SER A 66 -14.14 -11.64 -16.14
N LEU A 67 -14.35 -12.69 -15.33
CA LEU A 67 -14.79 -14.00 -15.84
C LEU A 67 -16.11 -13.95 -16.62
N ARG A 68 -16.97 -12.96 -16.32
CA ARG A 68 -18.26 -12.74 -17.00
C ARG A 68 -18.19 -11.67 -18.09
N LYS A 69 -17.26 -10.72 -18.00
CA LYS A 69 -17.15 -9.54 -18.90
C LYS A 69 -15.84 -9.54 -19.67
N LYS A 70 -15.91 -9.58 -21.01
CA LYS A 70 -14.74 -9.65 -21.89
C LYS A 70 -14.13 -8.29 -22.30
N GLN A 71 -14.23 -7.27 -21.45
CA GLN A 71 -13.75 -5.91 -21.78
C GLN A 71 -12.23 -5.84 -21.71
N LYS A 72 -11.56 -5.39 -22.78
CA LYS A 72 -10.09 -5.40 -22.87
C LYS A 72 -9.48 -4.45 -21.84
N GLU A 73 -10.10 -3.30 -21.62
CA GLU A 73 -9.71 -2.25 -20.69
C GLU A 73 -9.67 -2.78 -19.26
N LEU A 74 -10.68 -3.58 -18.87
CA LEU A 74 -10.74 -4.22 -17.56
C LEU A 74 -9.55 -5.15 -17.32
N HIS A 75 -9.16 -5.94 -18.32
CA HIS A 75 -8.01 -6.84 -18.19
C HIS A 75 -6.69 -6.08 -18.03
N VAL A 76 -6.52 -4.94 -18.70
CA VAL A 76 -5.34 -4.06 -18.55
C VAL A 76 -5.29 -3.45 -17.15
N ILE A 77 -6.43 -2.98 -16.63
CA ILE A 77 -6.53 -2.46 -15.26
C ILE A 77 -6.16 -3.54 -14.24
N ILE A 78 -6.65 -4.77 -14.41
CA ILE A 78 -6.32 -5.88 -13.50
C ILE A 78 -4.81 -6.19 -13.52
N VAL A 79 -4.17 -6.17 -14.69
CA VAL A 79 -2.70 -6.32 -14.77
C VAL A 79 -2.01 -5.21 -13.99
N PHE A 80 -2.38 -3.95 -14.23
CA PHE A 80 -1.79 -2.81 -13.53
C PHE A 80 -1.92 -2.94 -12.01
N LEU A 81 -3.13 -3.21 -11.50
CA LEU A 81 -3.37 -3.36 -10.07
C LEU A 81 -2.58 -4.53 -9.48
N THR A 82 -2.53 -5.67 -10.17
CA THR A 82 -1.82 -6.86 -9.69
C THR A 82 -0.31 -6.63 -9.67
N VAL A 83 0.26 -6.03 -10.71
CA VAL A 83 1.70 -5.76 -10.82
C VAL A 83 2.11 -4.71 -9.79
N CYS A 84 1.41 -3.58 -9.71
CA CYS A 84 1.71 -2.53 -8.74
C CYS A 84 1.51 -3.01 -7.29
N GLY A 85 0.45 -3.78 -7.03
CA GLY A 85 0.20 -4.38 -5.72
C GLY A 85 1.30 -5.37 -5.32
N THR A 86 1.72 -6.24 -6.23
CA THR A 86 2.83 -7.19 -5.99
C THR A 86 4.14 -6.44 -5.76
N ALA A 87 4.48 -5.47 -6.60
CA ALA A 87 5.70 -4.68 -6.49
C ALA A 87 5.75 -3.90 -5.17
N GLY A 88 4.65 -3.25 -4.78
CA GLY A 88 4.56 -2.57 -3.50
C GLY A 88 4.68 -3.54 -2.31
N GLY A 89 4.11 -4.74 -2.41
CA GLY A 89 4.23 -5.78 -1.38
C GLY A 89 5.67 -6.23 -1.22
N PHE A 90 6.36 -6.47 -2.34
CA PHE A 90 7.79 -6.78 -2.34
C PHE A 90 8.63 -5.66 -1.72
N LEU A 91 8.40 -4.40 -2.10
CA LEU A 91 9.09 -3.26 -1.50
C LEU A 91 8.87 -3.20 0.02
N ALA A 92 7.62 -3.39 0.48
CA ALA A 92 7.32 -3.39 1.91
C ALA A 92 7.99 -4.52 2.69
N SER A 93 8.09 -5.72 2.10
CA SER A 93 8.66 -6.90 2.74
C SER A 93 10.19 -6.96 2.71
N TYR A 94 10.86 -6.26 1.80
CA TYR A 94 12.31 -6.33 1.65
C TYR A 94 13.00 -4.98 1.88
N ASN A 95 12.53 -3.92 1.22
CA ASN A 95 13.20 -2.61 1.26
C ASN A 95 12.79 -1.76 2.47
N PHE A 96 11.55 -1.91 2.91
CA PHE A 96 10.98 -1.13 4.00
C PHE A 96 10.49 -2.03 5.13
N HIS A 97 11.11 -3.20 5.29
CA HIS A 97 10.79 -4.12 6.38
C HIS A 97 11.34 -3.58 7.69
N PRO A 98 10.50 -3.39 8.73
CA PRO A 98 10.99 -2.94 10.03
C PRO A 98 11.74 -4.08 10.73
N HIS A 99 12.93 -3.79 11.25
CA HIS A 99 13.64 -4.71 12.14
C HIS A 99 13.15 -4.52 13.56
N THR A 100 12.72 -5.60 14.21
CA THR A 100 12.18 -5.57 15.57
C THR A 100 13.15 -6.17 16.59
N VAL A 101 13.20 -5.60 17.79
CA VAL A 101 14.07 -6.05 18.89
C VAL A 101 13.30 -6.32 20.17
N ALA A 102 13.82 -7.21 21.02
CA ALA A 102 13.31 -7.47 22.38
C ALA A 102 11.80 -7.81 22.47
N LEU A 103 11.28 -8.61 21.53
CA LEU A 103 9.88 -9.05 21.53
C LEU A 103 9.63 -10.15 22.57
N SER A 104 8.43 -10.14 23.16
CA SER A 104 7.95 -11.28 23.97
C SER A 104 7.79 -12.54 23.09
N PRO A 105 7.82 -13.76 23.67
CA PRO A 105 7.65 -14.99 22.88
C PRO A 105 6.35 -15.01 22.06
N VAL A 106 5.26 -14.49 22.64
CA VAL A 106 3.95 -14.41 21.97
C VAL A 106 3.98 -13.40 20.81
N ALA A 107 4.56 -12.22 21.02
CA ALA A 107 4.68 -11.20 19.98
C ALA A 107 5.59 -11.67 18.83
N SER A 108 6.68 -12.38 19.14
CA SER A 108 7.59 -12.95 18.15
C SER A 108 6.92 -14.02 17.28
N ASP A 109 6.12 -14.92 17.88
CA ASP A 109 5.35 -15.92 17.13
C ASP A 109 4.30 -15.27 16.22
N LEU A 110 3.63 -14.23 16.72
CA LEU A 110 2.67 -13.46 15.92
C LEU A 110 3.34 -12.72 14.75
N LEU A 111 4.52 -12.13 14.97
CA LEU A 111 5.30 -11.49 13.91
C LEU A 111 5.72 -12.49 12.83
N LYS A 112 6.19 -13.68 13.22
CA LYS A 112 6.51 -14.76 12.26
C LYS A 112 5.31 -15.16 11.41
N LYS A 113 4.11 -15.24 12.00
CA LYS A 113 2.87 -15.49 11.26
C LYS A 113 2.55 -14.36 10.29
N HIS A 114 2.67 -13.11 10.74
CA HIS A 114 2.49 -11.93 9.87
C HIS A 114 3.42 -11.99 8.65
N GLU A 115 4.72 -12.21 8.85
CA GLU A 115 5.73 -12.32 7.79
C GLU A 115 5.50 -13.52 6.87
N LEU A 116 5.08 -14.66 7.43
CA LEU A 116 4.74 -15.86 6.65
C LEU A 116 3.59 -15.56 5.68
N TYR A 117 2.48 -15.01 6.18
CA TYR A 117 1.34 -14.68 5.31
C TYR A 117 1.67 -13.55 4.32
N ALA A 118 2.54 -12.60 4.68
CA ALA A 118 3.02 -11.57 3.76
C ALA A 118 3.81 -12.21 2.61
N THR A 119 4.69 -13.15 2.92
CA THR A 119 5.48 -13.91 1.94
C THR A 119 4.58 -14.71 1.00
N ILE A 120 3.64 -15.47 1.56
CA ILE A 120 2.66 -16.24 0.76
C ILE A 120 1.87 -15.31 -0.17
N THR A 121 1.43 -14.16 0.33
CA THR A 121 0.70 -13.15 -0.44
C THR A 121 1.48 -12.70 -1.67
N ILE A 122 2.77 -12.36 -1.51
CA ILE A 122 3.62 -11.87 -2.59
C ILE A 122 3.81 -12.93 -3.66
N TRP A 123 4.05 -14.18 -3.29
CA TRP A 123 4.23 -15.27 -4.26
C TRP A 123 2.94 -15.59 -5.02
N LEU A 124 1.80 -15.60 -4.34
CA LEU A 124 0.50 -15.77 -4.98
C LEU A 124 0.19 -14.63 -5.95
N ALA A 125 0.41 -13.38 -5.52
CA ALA A 125 0.19 -12.19 -6.34
C ALA A 125 1.14 -12.15 -7.54
N GLY A 126 2.42 -12.49 -7.35
CA GLY A 126 3.42 -12.58 -8.42
C GLY A 126 3.08 -13.66 -9.45
N GLY A 127 2.67 -14.85 -9.01
CA GLY A 127 2.18 -15.90 -9.90
C GLY A 127 0.93 -15.47 -10.69
N ALA A 128 -0.01 -14.79 -10.02
CA ALA A 128 -1.18 -14.21 -10.67
C ALA A 128 -0.81 -13.12 -11.69
N ALA A 129 0.15 -12.24 -11.37
CA ALA A 129 0.64 -11.21 -12.26
C ALA A 129 1.17 -11.80 -13.56
N LEU A 130 2.04 -12.82 -13.46
CA LEU A 130 2.62 -13.50 -14.61
C LEU A 130 1.55 -14.18 -15.47
N LEU A 131 0.62 -14.92 -14.85
CA LEU A 131 -0.47 -15.57 -15.58
C LEU A 131 -1.40 -14.55 -16.24
N LYS A 132 -1.71 -13.44 -15.57
CA LYS A 132 -2.57 -12.39 -16.12
C LYS A 132 -1.91 -11.67 -17.29
N ILE A 133 -0.62 -11.36 -17.19
CA ILE A 133 0.14 -10.76 -18.30
C ILE A 133 0.12 -11.72 -19.50
N PHE A 134 0.37 -13.01 -19.29
CA PHE A 134 0.32 -13.99 -20.37
C PHE A 134 -1.10 -14.14 -20.96
N SER A 135 -2.14 -14.04 -20.14
CA SER A 135 -3.54 -14.15 -20.61
C SER A 135 -3.96 -12.99 -21.54
N LEU A 136 -3.27 -11.84 -21.48
CA LEU A 136 -3.46 -10.75 -22.46
C LEU A 136 -3.09 -11.17 -23.88
N TYR A 137 -2.04 -11.99 -24.03
CA TYR A 137 -1.58 -12.49 -25.33
C TYR A 137 -2.30 -13.77 -25.76
N ARG A 138 -2.58 -14.66 -24.80
CA ARG A 138 -3.27 -15.94 -25.05
C ARG A 138 -4.45 -16.13 -24.10
N LYS A 139 -5.62 -15.69 -24.55
CA LYS A 139 -6.87 -15.81 -23.78
C LYS A 139 -7.34 -17.26 -23.67
N LYS A 140 -6.91 -17.96 -22.61
CA LYS A 140 -7.41 -19.28 -22.24
C LYS A 140 -8.27 -19.18 -20.98
N LYS A 141 -9.50 -19.70 -21.03
CA LYS A 141 -10.44 -19.68 -19.89
C LYS A 141 -9.83 -20.29 -18.62
N GLY A 142 -9.07 -21.38 -18.76
CA GLY A 142 -8.37 -22.00 -17.63
C GLY A 142 -7.35 -21.08 -16.95
N MET A 143 -6.64 -20.25 -17.71
CA MET A 143 -5.68 -19.28 -17.14
C MET A 143 -6.38 -18.20 -16.33
N GLU A 144 -7.51 -17.68 -16.83
CA GLU A 144 -8.30 -16.68 -16.10
C GLU A 144 -8.88 -17.27 -14.81
N ILE A 145 -9.31 -18.54 -14.82
CA ILE A 145 -9.77 -19.24 -13.61
C ILE A 145 -8.63 -19.38 -12.60
N ILE A 146 -7.46 -19.88 -13.01
CA ILE A 146 -6.31 -20.04 -12.12
C ILE A 146 -5.85 -18.68 -11.57
N THR A 147 -5.78 -17.65 -12.42
CA THR A 147 -5.46 -16.27 -12.00
C THR A 147 -6.45 -15.76 -10.94
N THR A 148 -7.74 -16.05 -11.11
CA THR A 148 -8.78 -15.69 -10.13
C THR A 148 -8.54 -16.39 -8.80
N LEU A 149 -8.24 -17.70 -8.82
CA LEU A 149 -7.98 -18.45 -7.59
C LEU A 149 -6.74 -17.92 -6.85
N LEU A 150 -5.67 -17.61 -7.58
CA LEU A 150 -4.46 -17.03 -6.99
C LEU A 150 -4.71 -15.65 -6.39
N LEU A 151 -5.44 -14.77 -7.08
CA LEU A 151 -5.78 -13.44 -6.54
C LEU A 151 -6.75 -13.50 -5.36
N LEU A 152 -7.70 -14.45 -5.35
CA LEU A 152 -8.57 -14.66 -4.19
C LEU A 152 -7.77 -15.17 -2.99
N ALA A 153 -6.88 -16.15 -3.20
CA ALA A 153 -6.00 -16.65 -2.16
C ALA A 153 -5.08 -15.53 -1.63
N SER A 154 -4.50 -14.72 -2.53
CA SER A 154 -3.67 -13.55 -2.16
C SER A 154 -4.46 -12.51 -1.36
N ALA A 155 -5.70 -12.22 -1.74
CA ALA A 155 -6.58 -11.30 -1.01
C ALA A 155 -6.94 -11.82 0.40
N VAL A 156 -7.11 -13.13 0.56
CA VAL A 156 -7.33 -13.75 1.87
C VAL A 156 -6.06 -13.65 2.72
N THR A 157 -4.91 -14.05 2.18
CA THR A 157 -3.65 -14.04 2.95
C THR A 157 -3.22 -12.63 3.33
N ILE A 158 -3.39 -11.64 2.45
CA ILE A 158 -3.04 -10.25 2.78
C ILE A 158 -3.96 -9.66 3.85
N SER A 159 -5.22 -10.11 3.89
CA SER A 159 -6.17 -9.73 4.95
C SER A 159 -5.74 -10.31 6.30
N ILE A 160 -5.27 -11.57 6.32
CA ILE A 160 -4.70 -12.21 7.52
C ILE A 160 -3.42 -11.50 7.96
N THR A 161 -2.51 -11.18 7.02
CA THR A 161 -1.31 -10.36 7.30
C THR A 161 -1.70 -9.03 7.94
N GLY A 162 -2.68 -8.32 7.38
CA GLY A 162 -3.19 -7.07 7.92
C GLY A 162 -3.78 -7.21 9.32
N HIS A 163 -4.51 -8.30 9.58
CA HIS A 163 -5.06 -8.60 10.90
C HIS A 163 -3.95 -8.80 11.95
N HIS A 164 -2.94 -9.62 11.65
CA HIS A 164 -1.80 -9.80 12.57
C HIS A 164 -0.99 -8.51 12.73
N GLY A 165 -0.84 -7.70 11.67
CA GLY A 165 -0.22 -6.38 11.75
C GLY A 165 -0.96 -5.44 12.70
N ALA A 166 -2.29 -5.39 12.62
CA ALA A 166 -3.11 -4.62 13.54
C ALA A 166 -2.98 -5.14 14.98
N GLU A 167 -2.91 -6.45 15.17
CA GLU A 167 -2.72 -7.06 16.49
C GLU A 167 -1.36 -6.71 17.12
N LEU A 168 -0.28 -6.74 16.33
CA LEU A 168 1.06 -6.30 16.76
C LEU A 168 1.05 -4.84 17.22
N VAL A 169 0.39 -3.96 16.46
CA VAL A 169 0.28 -2.53 16.78
C VAL A 169 -0.59 -2.29 18.02
N HIS A 170 -1.79 -2.88 18.06
CA HIS A 170 -2.79 -2.52 19.06
C HIS A 170 -2.68 -3.28 20.38
N LYS A 171 -2.20 -4.53 20.37
CA LYS A 171 -2.02 -5.32 21.60
C LYS A 171 -0.60 -5.24 22.16
N PHE A 172 0.41 -5.18 21.29
CA PHE A 172 1.81 -5.21 21.69
C PHE A 172 2.55 -3.88 21.50
N GLY A 173 1.91 -2.90 20.85
CA GLY A 173 2.50 -1.57 20.63
C GLY A 173 3.61 -1.53 19.58
N ILE A 174 3.85 -2.61 18.85
CA ILE A 174 4.95 -2.74 17.88
C ILE A 174 4.55 -2.06 16.57
N GLY A 175 5.41 -1.17 16.04
CA GLY A 175 5.23 -0.61 14.70
C GLY A 175 5.29 0.92 14.66
N PRO A 176 4.25 1.64 14.19
CA PRO A 176 4.36 3.03 13.73
C PRO A 176 4.88 4.05 14.76
N LYS A 177 4.78 3.75 16.06
CA LYS A 177 5.27 4.61 17.14
C LYS A 177 6.76 4.40 17.46
N GLY A 178 7.45 3.50 16.76
CA GLY A 178 8.87 3.20 16.97
C GLY A 178 9.17 2.24 18.11
N ASN A 179 8.18 1.91 18.94
CA ASN A 179 8.36 0.93 20.02
C ASN A 179 8.77 -0.43 19.44
N TYR A 180 9.81 -1.03 20.04
CA TYR A 180 10.39 -2.33 19.65
C TYR A 180 10.98 -2.37 18.24
N LEU A 181 11.18 -1.23 17.57
CA LEU A 181 11.93 -1.15 16.33
C LEU A 181 13.42 -0.91 16.63
N GLU A 182 14.29 -1.49 15.82
CA GLU A 182 15.71 -1.16 15.86
C GLU A 182 15.91 0.28 15.39
N ASN A 183 16.41 1.14 16.27
CA ASN A 183 16.77 2.50 15.90
C ASN A 183 18.10 2.48 15.14
N HIS A 184 18.04 2.63 13.82
CA HIS A 184 19.23 3.04 13.07
C HIS A 184 19.45 4.53 13.30
N ASN A 185 20.11 4.87 14.41
CA ASN A 185 20.71 6.17 14.60
C ASN A 185 21.98 6.22 13.74
N PRO A 186 22.08 7.06 12.69
CA PRO A 186 23.35 7.29 12.00
C PRO A 186 24.38 7.96 12.91
#